data_AF-A0A7S1U754-F1
#
_entry.id   AF-A0A7S1U754-F1
#
_cell.length_a   1.000
_cell.length_b   1.000
_cell.length_c   1.000
_cell.angle_alpha   90.00
_cell.angle_beta   90.00
_cell.angle_gamma   90.00
#
_symmetry.space_group_name_H-M   'P 1'
#
loop_
_entity.id
_entity.type
_entity.pdbx_description
1 polymer ?
#
loop_
_entity_poly.entity_id
_entity_poly.type
_entity_poly.pdbx_seq_one_letter_code
_entity_poly.pdbx_strand_id
1 'polypeptide(L)'
;RGLRRALVARRSPAATRRLAHQDEVDPGKVDGTDLRIVKYPHPALRAENAEVEAFDEDLKKFSREMFKVMYAAQGVGLAAPQVGVNKRLMVYNPEGDARKWLPEGGLVNPRIVERSEAGDEEAEGCLS
;
A
#
# COMPACT_ATOMS: atom_id res chain seq x y z
N ARG A 1 22.58 -46.23 -40.09
CA ARG A 1 21.47 -45.61 -39.32
C ARG A 1 22.07 -44.99 -38.05
N GLY A 2 22.06 -43.66 -37.94
CA GLY A 2 22.08 -42.91 -36.67
C GLY A 2 23.39 -42.76 -35.89
N LEU A 3 24.25 -41.83 -36.31
CA LEU A 3 25.18 -41.13 -35.41
C LEU A 3 24.37 -40.19 -34.50
N ARG A 4 24.49 -40.29 -33.18
CA ARG A 4 24.16 -39.19 -32.26
C ARG A 4 25.20 -39.08 -31.15
N ARG A 5 26.09 -38.09 -31.32
CA ARG A 5 26.92 -37.51 -30.26
C ARG A 5 26.00 -36.93 -29.19
N ALA A 6 26.12 -37.37 -27.95
CA ALA A 6 25.58 -36.64 -26.80
C ALA A 6 26.47 -35.42 -26.54
N LEU A 7 25.95 -34.23 -26.86
CA LEU A 7 26.57 -32.95 -26.56
C LEU A 7 26.45 -32.70 -25.05
N VAL A 8 27.58 -32.53 -24.37
CA VAL A 8 27.64 -32.07 -22.98
C VAL A 8 27.10 -30.66 -22.91
N ALA A 9 25.85 -30.50 -22.44
CA ALA A 9 25.29 -29.19 -22.13
C ALA A 9 25.86 -28.72 -20.79
N ARG A 10 26.83 -27.80 -20.88
CA ARG A 10 27.35 -27.08 -19.72
C ARG A 10 26.19 -26.35 -19.04
N ARG A 11 26.02 -26.58 -17.74
CA ARG A 11 25.10 -25.79 -16.90
C ARG A 11 25.52 -24.32 -16.98
N SER A 12 24.65 -23.49 -17.57
CA SER A 12 24.75 -22.04 -17.42
C SER A 12 24.32 -21.71 -16.00
N PRO A 13 25.08 -20.94 -15.21
CA PRO A 13 24.57 -20.44 -13.95
C PRO A 13 23.45 -19.46 -14.32
N ALA A 14 22.21 -19.85 -14.04
CA ALA A 14 21.06 -19.00 -14.18
C ALA A 14 21.38 -17.68 -13.47
N ALA A 15 21.48 -16.62 -14.27
CA ALA A 15 21.69 -15.28 -13.77
C ALA A 15 20.63 -15.02 -12.71
N THR A 16 21.06 -14.77 -11.47
CA THR A 16 20.21 -14.26 -10.40
C THR A 16 19.63 -12.96 -10.93
N ARG A 17 18.41 -13.03 -11.46
CA ARG A 17 17.61 -11.86 -11.79
C ARG A 17 17.41 -11.17 -10.46
N ARG A 18 18.19 -10.11 -10.20
CA ARG A 18 17.90 -9.17 -9.12
C ARG A 18 16.44 -8.78 -9.32
N LEU A 19 15.58 -9.22 -8.41
CA LEU A 19 14.29 -8.58 -8.20
C LEU A 19 14.63 -7.11 -8.03
N ALA A 20 14.21 -6.30 -9.00
CA ALA A 20 14.34 -4.86 -8.88
C ALA A 20 13.65 -4.51 -7.56
N HIS A 21 14.44 -4.05 -6.60
CA HIS A 21 13.93 -3.33 -5.45
C HIS A 21 13.08 -2.22 -6.06
N GLN A 22 11.76 -2.32 -5.94
CA GLN A 22 10.94 -1.17 -6.27
C GLN A 22 11.39 -0.11 -5.28
N ASP A 23 11.99 0.96 -5.81
CA ASP A 23 12.50 2.05 -4.99
C ASP A 23 11.32 2.58 -4.17
N GLU A 24 11.51 2.65 -2.86
CA GLU A 24 10.54 3.21 -1.94
C GLU A 24 10.21 4.64 -2.38
N VAL A 25 8.96 4.89 -2.79
CA VAL A 25 8.53 6.20 -3.26
C VAL A 25 8.11 7.03 -2.05
N ASP A 26 9.03 7.85 -1.55
CA ASP A 26 8.66 8.97 -0.68
C ASP A 26 8.15 10.12 -1.56
N PRO A 27 6.84 10.44 -1.54
CA PRO A 27 6.32 11.53 -2.36
C PRO A 27 6.81 12.91 -1.89
N GLY A 28 7.47 13.02 -0.74
CA GLY A 28 7.89 14.28 -0.17
C GLY A 28 6.70 15.22 0.02
N LYS A 29 6.80 16.44 -0.55
CA LYS A 29 5.71 17.42 -0.55
C LYS A 29 4.65 17.11 -1.59
N VAL A 30 3.42 16.89 -1.13
CA VAL A 30 2.24 16.70 -1.98
C VAL A 30 1.45 18.00 -2.04
N ASP A 31 1.08 18.44 -3.25
CA ASP A 31 0.39 19.71 -3.41
C ASP A 31 -1.04 19.70 -2.83
N GLY A 32 -1.34 20.73 -2.04
CA GLY A 32 -2.65 20.93 -1.42
C GLY A 32 -2.95 20.00 -0.25
N THR A 33 -1.92 19.52 0.46
CA THR A 33 -2.00 18.91 1.78
C THR A 33 -0.65 19.00 2.50
N ASP A 34 -0.66 19.07 3.83
CA ASP A 34 0.56 18.99 4.65
C ASP A 34 0.82 17.58 5.20
N LEU A 35 -0.02 16.61 4.86
CA LEU A 35 0.15 15.23 5.27
C LEU A 35 1.46 14.64 4.73
N ARG A 36 2.08 13.78 5.53
CA ARG A 36 3.35 13.11 5.26
C ARG A 36 3.26 11.68 5.70
N ILE A 37 3.77 10.76 4.89
CA ILE A 37 3.85 9.36 5.28
C ILE A 37 4.97 9.22 6.32
N VAL A 38 4.62 8.71 7.50
CA VAL A 38 5.60 8.36 8.53
C VAL A 38 6.13 6.95 8.28
N LYS A 39 7.44 6.75 8.52
CA LYS A 39 8.11 5.46 8.34
C LYS A 39 8.28 4.73 9.67
N TYR A 40 8.36 3.41 9.64
CA TYR A 40 8.76 2.62 10.80
C TYR A 40 10.14 3.11 11.30
N PRO A 41 10.35 3.30 12.62
CA PRO A 41 9.50 2.91 13.76
C PRO A 41 8.67 4.06 14.37
N HIS A 42 8.12 4.98 13.58
CA HIS A 42 7.37 6.13 14.11
C HIS A 42 6.26 5.70 15.10
N PRO A 43 6.13 6.34 16.29
CA PRO A 43 5.24 5.88 17.36
C PRO A 43 3.76 5.84 16.97
N ALA A 44 3.32 6.72 16.06
CA ALA A 44 1.94 6.70 15.54
C ALA A 44 1.55 5.35 14.91
N LEU A 45 2.51 4.59 14.36
CA LEU A 45 2.26 3.27 13.75
C LEU A 45 1.98 2.17 14.78
N ARG A 46 2.19 2.45 16.07
CA ARG A 46 1.95 1.51 17.19
C ARG A 46 0.96 2.04 18.23
N ALA A 47 0.59 3.31 18.16
CA ALA A 47 -0.38 3.93 19.06
C ALA A 47 -1.81 3.44 18.77
N GLU A 48 -2.65 3.45 19.80
CA GLU A 48 -4.07 3.10 19.67
C GLU A 48 -4.83 4.15 18.85
N ASN A 49 -5.76 3.68 18.02
CA ASN A 49 -6.54 4.53 17.12
C ASN A 49 -7.93 4.79 17.69
N ALA A 50 -8.24 6.06 17.92
CA ALA A 50 -9.55 6.49 18.39
C ALA A 50 -10.61 6.34 17.28
N GLU A 51 -11.86 6.09 17.67
CA GLU A 51 -12.98 6.12 16.75
C GLU A 51 -13.18 7.54 16.18
N VAL A 52 -13.71 7.59 14.97
CA VAL A 52 -14.20 8.81 14.33
C VAL A 52 -15.66 8.99 14.76
N GLU A 53 -15.95 10.07 15.48
CA GLU A 53 -17.28 10.33 16.04
C GLU A 53 -18.11 11.28 15.17
N ALA A 54 -17.45 12.19 14.45
CA ALA A 54 -18.09 13.17 13.58
C ALA A 54 -17.87 12.83 12.10
N PHE A 55 -18.96 12.81 11.33
CA PHE A 55 -18.99 12.58 9.90
C PHE A 55 -19.32 13.88 9.18
N ASP A 56 -18.37 14.80 9.23
CA ASP A 56 -18.51 16.18 8.75
C ASP A 56 -17.62 16.46 7.52
N GLU A 57 -17.61 17.73 7.11
CA GLU A 57 -16.77 18.17 6.00
C GLU A 57 -15.27 18.09 6.31
N ASP A 58 -14.87 18.12 7.59
CA ASP A 58 -13.46 17.97 7.97
C ASP A 58 -13.00 16.52 7.75
N LEU A 59 -13.81 15.52 8.12
CA LEU A 59 -13.53 14.12 7.81
C LEU A 59 -13.40 13.90 6.30
N LYS A 60 -14.30 14.49 5.51
CA LYS A 60 -14.29 14.41 4.05
C LYS A 60 -13.06 15.09 3.44
N LYS A 61 -12.69 16.27 3.94
CA LYS A 61 -11.46 16.98 3.54
C LYS A 61 -10.23 16.14 3.86
N PHE A 62 -10.14 15.60 5.07
CA PHE A 62 -9.02 14.75 5.51
C PHE A 62 -8.90 13.50 4.63
N SER A 63 -10.01 12.82 4.35
CA SER A 63 -10.02 11.65 3.47
C SER A 63 -9.52 11.98 2.06
N ARG A 64 -9.92 13.13 1.50
CA ARG A 64 -9.41 13.61 0.19
C ARG A 64 -7.92 13.88 0.20
N GLU A 65 -7.40 14.44 1.29
CA GLU A 65 -5.96 14.66 1.46
C GLU A 65 -5.19 13.34 1.56
N MET A 66 -5.73 12.34 2.28
CA MET A 66 -5.15 11.00 2.34
C MET A 66 -5.06 10.36 0.94
N PHE A 67 -6.10 10.49 0.10
CA PHE A 67 -6.03 10.00 -1.28
C PHE A 67 -4.92 10.67 -2.09
N LYS A 68 -4.74 11.99 -1.98
CA LYS A 68 -3.64 12.69 -2.67
C LYS A 68 -2.29 12.11 -2.29
N VAL A 69 -2.05 11.88 -1.00
CA VAL A 69 -0.81 11.30 -0.50
C VAL A 69 -0.64 9.86 -0.99
N MET A 70 -1.70 9.05 -0.92
CA MET A 70 -1.70 7.66 -1.39
C MET A 70 -1.30 7.56 -2.86
N TYR A 71 -1.94 8.35 -3.73
CA TYR A 71 -1.62 8.35 -5.17
C TYR A 71 -0.23 8.91 -5.47
N ALA A 72 0.20 9.96 -4.76
CA ALA A 72 1.54 10.52 -4.94
C ALA A 72 2.64 9.50 -4.56
N ALA A 73 2.38 8.66 -3.55
CA ALA A 73 3.26 7.58 -3.12
C ALA A 73 3.10 6.28 -3.94
N GLN A 74 2.30 6.31 -5.02
CA GLN A 74 1.98 5.13 -5.85
C GLN A 74 1.41 3.94 -5.04
N GLY A 75 0.68 4.23 -3.96
CA GLY A 75 0.06 3.23 -3.11
C GLY A 75 -1.36 2.86 -3.52
N VAL A 76 -1.81 1.69 -3.05
CA VAL A 76 -3.18 1.19 -3.22
C VAL A 76 -4.05 1.36 -1.97
N GLY A 77 -3.45 1.67 -0.83
CA GLY A 77 -4.13 1.92 0.44
C GLY A 77 -3.30 2.77 1.39
N LEU A 78 -3.97 3.56 2.23
CA LEU A 78 -3.34 4.41 3.24
C LEU A 78 -4.24 4.52 4.47
N ALA A 79 -3.72 4.18 5.64
CA ALA A 79 -4.39 4.35 6.93
C ALA A 79 -3.98 5.67 7.61
N ALA A 80 -4.89 6.30 8.34
CA ALA A 80 -4.62 7.59 9.01
C ALA A 80 -3.36 7.60 9.92
N PRO A 81 -3.01 6.51 10.63
CA PRO A 81 -1.79 6.47 11.44
C PRO A 81 -0.50 6.59 10.61
N GLN A 82 -0.54 6.17 9.34
CA GLN A 82 0.59 6.33 8.42
C GLN A 82 0.84 7.78 8.04
N VAL A 83 -0.10 8.70 8.32
CA VAL A 83 0.12 10.14 8.22
C VAL A 83 0.19 10.84 9.58
N GLY A 84 0.46 10.07 10.65
CA GLY A 84 0.62 10.58 12.01
C GLY A 84 -0.68 10.86 12.75
N VAL A 85 -1.83 10.45 12.22
CA VAL A 85 -3.16 10.70 12.82
C VAL A 85 -3.77 9.40 13.33
N ASN A 86 -3.82 9.21 14.64
CA ASN A 86 -4.36 8.01 15.27
C ASN A 86 -5.89 7.97 15.32
N LYS A 87 -6.51 7.75 14.15
CA LYS A 87 -7.96 7.56 13.96
C LYS A 87 -8.25 6.29 13.17
N ARG A 88 -9.40 5.67 13.42
CA ARG A 88 -9.88 4.49 12.67
C ARG A 88 -10.45 4.90 11.31
N LEU A 89 -9.57 5.28 10.40
CA LEU A 89 -9.87 5.66 9.03
C LEU A 89 -8.82 5.08 8.09
N MET A 90 -9.27 4.55 6.96
CA MET A 90 -8.41 4.22 5.84
C MET A 90 -9.06 4.58 4.50
N VAL A 91 -8.21 4.86 3.51
CA VAL A 91 -8.60 5.04 2.11
C VAL A 91 -7.90 3.99 1.26
N TYR A 92 -8.53 3.57 0.17
CA TYR A 92 -7.95 2.59 -0.74
C TYR A 92 -8.48 2.76 -2.18
N ASN A 93 -7.65 2.36 -3.13
CA ASN A 93 -8.01 2.15 -4.52
C ASN A 93 -7.21 0.95 -5.04
N PRO A 94 -7.86 -0.18 -5.38
CA PRO A 94 -7.16 -1.39 -5.80
C PRO A 94 -6.24 -1.21 -7.02
N GLU A 95 -6.51 -0.22 -7.87
CA GLU A 95 -5.70 0.03 -9.06
C GLU A 95 -4.59 1.06 -8.85
N GLY A 96 -4.56 1.73 -7.69
CA GLY A 96 -3.57 2.76 -7.34
C GLY A 96 -3.59 4.00 -8.24
N ASP A 97 -4.64 4.19 -9.04
CA ASP A 97 -4.76 5.27 -10.01
C ASP A 97 -6.21 5.79 -10.09
N ALA A 98 -6.38 7.07 -9.76
CA ALA A 98 -7.67 7.77 -9.79
C ALA A 98 -8.31 7.84 -11.19
N ARG A 99 -7.56 7.57 -12.26
CA ARG A 99 -8.06 7.61 -13.65
C ARG A 99 -8.67 6.29 -14.11
N LYS A 100 -8.53 5.23 -13.31
CA LYS A 100 -8.98 3.90 -13.69
C LYS A 100 -10.37 3.58 -13.16
N TRP A 101 -10.91 2.45 -13.61
CA TRP A 101 -12.35 2.17 -13.55
C TRP A 101 -12.84 1.74 -12.17
N LEU A 102 -12.00 1.05 -11.38
CA LEU A 102 -12.40 0.67 -10.03
C LEU A 102 -12.49 1.91 -9.12
N PRO A 103 -13.59 2.04 -8.36
CA PRO A 103 -13.80 3.20 -7.51
C PRO A 103 -12.85 3.21 -6.32
N GLU A 104 -12.42 4.41 -5.94
CA GLU A 104 -11.77 4.64 -4.68
C GLU A 104 -12.78 4.53 -3.52
N GLY A 105 -12.32 4.03 -2.37
CA GLY A 105 -13.16 3.75 -1.20
C GLY A 105 -12.52 4.22 0.10
N GLY A 106 -13.36 4.57 1.07
CA GLY A 106 -12.94 4.90 2.43
C GLY A 106 -13.69 4.06 3.44
N LEU A 107 -12.99 3.58 4.48
CA LEU A 107 -13.59 2.85 5.59
C LEU A 107 -13.40 3.63 6.88
N VAL A 108 -14.49 3.96 7.56
CA VAL A 108 -14.51 4.68 8.84
C VAL A 108 -14.97 3.73 9.94
N ASN A 109 -14.22 3.65 11.04
CA ASN A 109 -14.44 2.73 12.15
C ASN A 109 -14.68 1.26 11.72
N PRO A 110 -13.93 0.70 10.74
CA PRO A 110 -14.20 -0.65 10.27
C PRO A 110 -13.99 -1.69 11.37
N ARG A 111 -14.79 -2.76 11.31
CA ARG A 111 -14.64 -3.96 12.15
C ARG A 111 -14.75 -5.19 11.26
N ILE A 112 -13.84 -6.14 11.46
CA ILE A 112 -13.94 -7.47 10.85
C ILE A 112 -14.99 -8.24 11.64
N VAL A 113 -16.13 -8.54 11.02
CA VAL A 113 -17.24 -9.26 11.66
C VAL A 113 -17.13 -10.77 11.44
N GLU A 114 -16.56 -11.18 10.32
CA GLU A 114 -16.36 -12.57 9.91
C GLU A 114 -15.08 -12.65 9.07
N ARG A 115 -14.45 -13.83 9.02
CA ARG A 115 -13.28 -14.11 8.18
C ARG A 115 -13.32 -15.55 7.68
N SER A 116 -12.73 -15.79 6.51
CA SER A 116 -12.53 -17.13 5.95
C SER A 116 -11.48 -17.91 6.76
N GLU A 117 -11.64 -19.24 6.82
CA GLU A 117 -10.61 -20.18 7.32
C GLU A 117 -9.56 -20.51 6.24
N ALA A 118 -9.94 -20.39 4.96
CA ALA A 118 -8.98 -20.44 3.85
C ALA A 118 -8.17 -19.14 3.80
N GLY A 119 -6.87 -19.27 3.51
CA GLY A 119 -5.96 -18.15 3.33
C GLY A 119 -5.06 -18.36 2.13
N ASP A 120 -4.52 -17.26 1.62
CA ASP A 120 -3.60 -17.20 0.49
C ASP A 120 -2.30 -16.52 0.92
N GLU A 121 -1.20 -16.82 0.23
CA GLU A 121 0.11 -16.20 0.45
C GLU A 121 0.43 -15.25 -0.71
N GLU A 122 0.64 -13.98 -0.40
CA GLU A 122 0.97 -12.95 -1.38
C GLU A 122 2.12 -12.07 -0.86
N ALA A 123 2.89 -11.49 -1.79
CA ALA A 123 3.93 -10.54 -1.42
C ALA A 123 3.32 -9.17 -1.15
N GLU A 124 3.35 -8.72 0.10
CA GLU A 124 2.85 -7.41 0.51
C GLU A 124 3.96 -6.35 0.57
N GLY A 125 3.57 -5.11 0.30
CA GLY A 125 4.37 -3.91 0.53
C GLY A 125 3.64 -2.92 1.44
N CYS A 126 4.39 -2.01 2.05
CA CYS A 126 3.84 -0.97 2.91
C CYS A 126 4.45 0.38 2.53
N LEU A 127 3.64 1.44 2.62
CA LEU A 127 4.14 2.81 2.44
C LEU A 127 4.95 3.32 3.65
N SER A 128 4.90 2.62 4.79
CA SER A 128 5.50 3.00 6.07
C SER A 128 6.53 1.99 6.56
#